data_AF-A0A382IUY8-F1
#
_entry.id   AF-A0A382IUY8-F1
#
_cell.length_a   1.000
_cell.length_b   1.000
_cell.length_c   1.000
_cell.angle_alpha   90.00
_cell.angle_beta   90.00
_cell.angle_gamma   90.00
#
_symmetry.space_group_name_H-M   'P 1'
#
loop_
_entity.id
_entity.type
_entity.pdbx_description
1 polymer ?
#
loop_
_entity_poly.entity_id
_entity_poly.type
_entity_poly.pdbx_seq_one_letter_code
_entity_poly.pdbx_strand_id
1 'polypeptide(L)'
;MLNQKGSRSSIGKNQIITRRVFLLATAKFILFTGITYRLFSLQISDREKYRFLSDRNRLREWKTPPQRGIITDYFNNVIAENDRVFQLHVNLEEVKDLSSLIIRLKGILN
;
A
#
# COMPACT_ATOMS: atom_id res chain seq x y z
N MET A 1 -47.87 -8.60 -60.15
CA MET A 1 -46.92 -7.47 -60.30
C MET A 1 -46.32 -7.18 -58.93
N LEU A 2 -45.04 -7.48 -58.74
CA LEU A 2 -44.39 -7.56 -57.42
C LEU A 2 -44.06 -6.18 -56.83
N ASN A 3 -44.43 -6.02 -55.56
CA ASN A 3 -44.22 -4.87 -54.70
C ASN A 3 -42.73 -4.62 -54.41
N GLN A 4 -42.05 -3.83 -55.24
CA GLN A 4 -40.64 -3.42 -55.03
C GLN A 4 -40.48 -2.13 -54.20
N LYS A 5 -41.56 -1.54 -53.65
CA LYS A 5 -41.50 -0.22 -53.02
C LYS A 5 -40.97 -0.23 -51.57
N GLY A 6 -40.93 -1.39 -50.92
CA GLY A 6 -40.50 -1.53 -49.50
C GLY A 6 -38.98 -1.62 -49.25
N SER A 7 -38.18 -2.01 -50.25
CA SER A 7 -36.74 -2.29 -50.04
C SER A 7 -35.86 -1.03 -50.11
N ARG A 8 -36.12 -0.10 -51.04
CA ARG A 8 -35.30 1.12 -51.21
C ARG A 8 -35.30 2.06 -50.00
N SER A 9 -36.39 2.14 -49.24
CA SER A 9 -36.47 2.99 -48.05
C SER A 9 -35.75 2.38 -46.84
N SER A 10 -35.67 1.05 -46.75
CA SER A 10 -34.93 0.31 -45.72
C SER A 10 -33.42 0.47 -45.88
N ILE A 11 -32.93 0.39 -47.13
CA ILE A 11 -31.49 0.51 -47.45
C ILE A 11 -30.95 1.90 -47.05
N GLY A 12 -31.68 2.98 -47.35
CA GLY A 12 -31.28 4.34 -46.95
C GLY A 12 -31.32 4.56 -45.43
N LYS A 13 -32.29 3.98 -44.72
CA LYS A 13 -32.38 4.04 -43.26
C LYS A 13 -31.20 3.31 -42.59
N ASN A 14 -30.84 2.13 -43.08
CA ASN A 14 -29.69 1.37 -42.57
C ASN A 14 -28.38 2.13 -42.76
N GLN A 15 -28.17 2.78 -43.91
CA GLN A 15 -26.96 3.59 -44.14
C GLN A 15 -26.82 4.74 -43.13
N ILE A 16 -27.93 5.41 -42.79
CA ILE A 16 -27.92 6.50 -41.79
C ILE A 16 -27.62 5.95 -40.39
N ILE A 17 -28.19 4.80 -40.02
CA ILE A 17 -27.95 4.14 -38.72
C ILE A 17 -26.49 3.71 -38.63
N THR A 18 -25.95 3.03 -39.64
CA THR A 18 -24.56 2.58 -39.67
C THR A 18 -23.58 3.75 -39.54
N ARG A 19 -23.86 4.89 -40.20
CA ARG A 19 -23.01 6.09 -40.08
C ARG A 19 -22.99 6.67 -38.66
N ARG A 20 -24.15 6.70 -37.97
CA ARG A 20 -24.24 7.17 -36.58
C ARG A 20 -23.53 6.24 -35.61
N VAL A 21 -23.71 4.93 -35.78
CA VAL A 21 -23.03 3.92 -34.97
C VAL A 21 -21.52 3.98 -35.16
N PHE A 22 -21.04 4.13 -36.39
CA PHE A 22 -19.62 4.27 -36.69
C PHE A 22 -19.02 5.52 -36.02
N LEU A 23 -19.67 6.67 -36.14
CA LEU A 23 -19.18 7.91 -35.52
C LEU A 23 -19.12 7.82 -33.99
N LEU A 24 -20.16 7.25 -33.38
CA LEU A 24 -20.19 7.02 -31.93
C LEU A 24 -19.17 5.97 -31.47
N ALA A 25 -18.95 4.91 -32.26
CA ALA A 25 -17.98 3.87 -31.96
C ALA A 25 -16.55 4.45 -32.00
N THR A 26 -16.22 5.22 -33.02
CA THR A 26 -14.91 5.90 -33.14
C THR A 26 -14.69 6.87 -31.99
N ALA A 27 -15.70 7.69 -31.63
CA ALA A 27 -15.60 8.60 -30.50
C ALA A 27 -15.34 7.86 -29.18
N LYS A 28 -16.07 6.77 -28.92
CA LYS A 28 -15.86 5.91 -27.74
C LYS A 28 -14.48 5.26 -27.74
N PHE A 29 -14.00 4.82 -28.90
CA PHE A 29 -12.68 4.20 -29.03
C PHE A 29 -11.55 5.18 -28.71
N ILE A 30 -11.65 6.43 -29.17
CA ILE A 30 -10.67 7.49 -28.86
C ILE A 30 -10.62 7.74 -27.36
N LEU A 31 -11.78 7.90 -26.72
CA LEU A 31 -11.85 8.09 -25.25
C LEU A 31 -11.24 6.92 -24.49
N PHE A 32 -11.59 5.69 -24.87
CA PHE A 32 -11.07 4.48 -24.24
C PHE A 32 -9.55 4.35 -24.41
N THR A 33 -9.03 4.68 -25.59
CA THR A 33 -7.59 4.66 -25.87
C THR A 33 -6.87 5.70 -25.01
N GLY A 34 -7.44 6.91 -24.84
CA GLY A 34 -6.87 7.93 -23.95
C GLY A 34 -6.79 7.49 -22.49
N ILE A 35 -7.84 6.86 -21.97
CA ILE A 35 -7.85 6.31 -20.60
C ILE A 35 -6.81 5.18 -20.46
N THR A 36 -6.77 4.26 -21.42
CA THR A 36 -5.82 3.15 -21.42
C THR A 36 -4.38 3.65 -21.49
N TYR A 37 -4.12 4.66 -22.32
CA TYR A 37 -2.80 5.31 -22.41
C TYR A 37 -2.41 5.97 -21.08
N ARG A 38 -3.35 6.67 -20.42
CA ARG A 38 -3.08 7.27 -19.10
C ARG A 38 -2.76 6.20 -18.05
N LEU A 39 -3.50 5.10 -18.04
CA LEU A 39 -3.23 3.97 -17.16
C LEU A 39 -1.86 3.34 -17.44
N PHE A 40 -1.53 3.13 -18.72
CA PHE A 40 -0.23 2.61 -19.12
C PHE A 40 0.91 3.55 -18.69
N SER A 41 0.77 4.86 -18.90
CA SER A 41 1.74 5.86 -18.45
C SER A 41 1.99 5.77 -16.93
N LEU A 42 0.94 5.70 -16.12
CA LEU A 42 1.08 5.56 -14.66
C LEU A 42 1.71 4.22 -14.26
N GLN A 43 1.37 3.13 -14.95
CA GLN A 43 1.84 1.79 -14.62
C GLN A 43 3.22 1.44 -15.14
N ILE A 44 3.71 2.09 -16.21
CA ILE A 44 5.02 1.83 -16.81
C ILE A 44 5.99 2.96 -16.45
N SER A 45 5.64 4.22 -16.72
CA SER A 45 6.54 5.37 -16.52
C SER A 45 6.73 5.69 -15.05
N ASP A 46 5.64 5.72 -14.27
CA ASP A 46 5.70 6.10 -12.85
C ASP A 46 5.79 4.88 -11.91
N ARG A 47 5.92 3.67 -12.45
CA ARG A 47 5.93 2.43 -11.67
C ARG A 47 6.97 2.44 -10.57
N GLU A 48 8.20 2.82 -10.93
CA GLU A 48 9.34 2.81 -10.01
C GLU A 48 9.14 3.82 -8.88
N LYS A 49 8.61 5.00 -9.20
CA LYS A 49 8.30 6.05 -8.22
C LYS A 49 7.29 5.59 -7.17
N TYR A 50 6.16 5.01 -7.61
CA TYR A 50 5.13 4.54 -6.68
C TYR A 50 5.54 3.28 -5.92
N ARG A 51 6.33 2.39 -6.54
CA ARG A 51 6.89 1.23 -5.86
C ARG A 51 7.83 1.66 -4.73
N PHE A 52 8.70 2.63 -4.98
CA PHE A 52 9.61 3.16 -3.97
C PHE A 52 8.89 3.83 -2.79
N LEU A 53 7.87 4.66 -3.06
CA LEU A 53 7.05 5.28 -2.02
C LEU A 53 6.30 4.24 -1.18
N SER A 54 5.77 3.19 -1.83
CA SER A 54 5.11 2.09 -1.13
C SER A 54 6.10 1.28 -0.29
N ASP A 55 7.31 1.01 -0.81
CA ASP A 55 8.32 0.22 -0.10
C ASP A 55 8.84 0.97 1.14
N ARG A 56 9.02 2.30 1.06
CA ARG A 56 9.35 3.14 2.22
C ARG A 56 8.27 3.18 3.29
N ASN A 57 6.99 3.12 2.89
CA ASN A 57 5.89 3.04 3.85
C ASN A 57 5.76 1.63 4.46
N ARG A 58 6.15 0.58 3.74
CA ARG A 58 6.08 -0.82 4.21
C ARG A 58 7.22 -1.18 5.16
N LEU A 59 8.43 -0.68 4.90
CA LEU A 59 9.62 -1.04 5.65
C LEU A 59 10.12 0.19 6.41
N ARG A 60 9.75 0.28 7.69
CA ARG A 60 10.40 1.22 8.59
C ARG A 60 11.70 0.58 9.09
N GLU A 61 12.81 0.94 8.46
CA GLU A 61 14.14 0.50 8.90
C GLU A 61 14.42 1.04 10.31
N TRP A 62 14.35 0.17 11.32
CA TRP A 62 14.84 0.49 12.64
C TRP A 62 16.31 0.13 12.70
N LYS A 63 17.19 1.13 12.69
CA LYS A 63 18.62 0.90 12.92
C LYS A 63 18.81 0.62 14.41
N THR A 64 19.22 -0.60 14.73
CA THR A 64 19.64 -0.92 16.10
C THR A 64 20.94 -0.17 16.39
N PRO A 65 21.03 0.60 17.50
CA PRO A 65 22.29 1.23 17.86
C PRO A 65 23.35 0.15 18.12
N PRO A 66 24.62 0.40 17.79
CA PRO A 66 25.71 -0.51 18.11
C PRO A 66 25.86 -0.63 19.64
N GLN A 67 26.28 -1.80 20.12
CA GLN A 67 26.63 -1.98 21.53
C GLN A 67 27.88 -1.16 21.88
N ARG A 68 27.86 -0.48 23.03
CA ARG A 68 29.04 0.24 23.55
C ARG A 68 30.14 -0.75 23.90
N GLY A 69 31.38 -0.41 23.58
CA GLY A 69 32.55 -1.19 24.00
C GLY A 69 32.72 -1.22 25.52
N ILE A 70 33.45 -2.23 26.00
CA ILE A 70 33.82 -2.37 27.41
C ILE A 70 35.00 -1.46 27.70
N ILE A 71 34.95 -0.70 28.80
CA ILE A 71 36.05 0.15 29.25
C ILE A 71 36.76 -0.59 30.39
N THR A 72 38.05 -0.86 30.21
CA THR A 72 38.91 -1.53 31.19
C THR A 72 40.04 -0.62 31.66
N ASP A 73 40.45 -0.77 32.92
CA ASP A 73 41.67 -0.18 33.46
C ASP A 73 42.94 -0.85 32.86
N TYR A 74 44.12 -0.30 33.16
CA TYR A 74 45.43 -0.87 32.81
C TYR A 74 45.61 -2.31 33.31
N PHE A 75 44.95 -2.67 34.41
CA PHE A 75 44.93 -4.03 34.97
C PHE A 75 43.82 -4.93 34.41
N ASN A 76 43.19 -4.56 33.29
CA ASN A 76 42.08 -5.28 32.67
C ASN A 76 40.81 -5.40 33.55
N ASN A 77 40.69 -4.62 34.62
CA ASN A 77 39.47 -4.55 35.42
C ASN A 77 38.40 -3.75 34.67
N VAL A 78 37.18 -4.29 34.56
CA VAL A 78 36.06 -3.63 33.88
C VAL A 78 35.54 -2.48 34.74
N ILE A 79 35.66 -1.25 34.21
CA ILE A 79 35.16 -0.02 34.86
C ILE A 79 33.74 0.27 34.37
N ALA A 80 33.47 0.01 33.09
CA ALA A 80 32.17 0.25 32.49
C ALA A 80 31.85 -0.78 31.41
N GLU A 81 30.73 -1.48 31.59
CA GLU A 81 30.14 -2.43 30.65
C GLU A 81 28.70 -2.00 30.31
N ASN A 82 28.06 -2.68 29.35
CA ASN A 82 26.65 -2.52 29.02
C ASN A 82 25.81 -3.48 29.87
N ASP A 83 25.36 -3.04 31.04
CA ASP A 83 24.44 -3.82 31.86
C ASP A 83 23.04 -3.89 31.24
N ARG A 84 22.45 -5.09 31.26
CA ARG A 84 21.10 -5.32 30.74
C ARG A 84 20.07 -4.81 31.74
N VAL A 85 19.43 -3.70 31.41
CA VAL A 85 18.30 -3.17 32.21
C VAL A 85 16.99 -3.69 31.63
N PHE A 86 16.24 -4.43 32.43
CA PHE A 86 14.90 -4.89 32.09
C PHE A 86 13.87 -3.96 32.74
N GLN A 87 12.89 -3.48 31.96
CA GLN A 87 11.82 -2.62 32.44
C GLN A 87 10.47 -3.29 32.20
N LEU A 88 9.64 -3.35 33.24
CA LEU A 88 8.27 -3.84 33.15
C LEU A 88 7.34 -2.67 32.81
N HIS A 89 6.62 -2.77 31.69
CA HIS A 89 5.57 -1.83 31.31
C HIS A 89 4.20 -2.51 31.43
N VAL A 90 3.24 -1.82 32.07
CA VAL A 90 1.87 -2.30 32.23
C VAL A 90 0.93 -1.32 31.55
N ASN A 91 0.12 -1.82 30.61
CA ASN A 91 -0.95 -1.05 29.99
C ASN A 91 -2.23 -1.17 30.83
N LEU A 92 -2.76 -0.05 31.31
CA LEU A 92 -3.93 -0.03 32.21
C LEU A 92 -5.22 -0.49 31.51
N GLU A 93 -5.34 -0.26 30.21
CA GLU A 93 -6.55 -0.59 29.44
C GLU A 93 -6.76 -2.10 29.24
N GLU A 94 -5.67 -2.87 29.23
CA GLU A 94 -5.71 -4.33 29.05
C GLU A 94 -5.87 -5.08 30.38
N VAL A 95 -5.78 -4.38 31.52
CA VAL A 95 -5.77 -4.97 32.84
C VAL A 95 -7.17 -4.93 33.45
N LYS A 96 -7.74 -6.12 33.67
CA LYS A 96 -9.05 -6.28 34.33
C LYS A 96 -9.05 -5.84 35.79
N ASP A 97 -7.98 -6.14 36.53
CA ASP A 97 -7.82 -5.77 37.93
C ASP A 97 -6.35 -5.48 38.25
N LEU A 98 -6.06 -4.20 38.52
CA LEU A 98 -4.73 -3.70 38.85
C LEU A 98 -4.25 -4.21 40.21
N SER A 99 -5.16 -4.36 41.17
CA SER A 99 -4.81 -4.68 42.56
C SER A 99 -4.24 -6.10 42.65
N SER A 100 -4.92 -7.06 42.02
CA SER A 100 -4.44 -8.45 41.98
C SER A 100 -3.16 -8.60 41.16
N LEU A 101 -2.99 -7.81 40.09
CA LEU A 101 -1.77 -7.81 39.29
C LEU A 101 -0.55 -7.30 40.09
N ILE A 102 -0.70 -6.23 40.86
CA ILE A 102 0.38 -5.70 41.74
C ILE A 102 0.75 -6.71 42.83
N ILE A 103 -0.25 -7.34 43.47
CA ILE A 103 0.01 -8.35 44.50
C ILE A 103 0.81 -9.53 43.92
N ARG A 104 0.47 -9.98 42.72
CA ARG A 104 1.21 -11.05 42.02
C ARG A 104 2.62 -10.62 41.61
N LEU A 105 2.78 -9.42 41.05
CA LEU A 105 4.09 -8.90 40.66
C LEU A 105 5.03 -8.78 41.86
N LYS A 106 4.51 -8.31 43.01
CA LYS A 106 5.29 -8.23 44.25
C LYS A 106 5.82 -9.60 44.70
N GLY A 107 5.07 -10.67 44.48
CA GLY A 107 5.52 -12.03 44.81
C GLY A 107 6.59 -12.59 43.87
N ILE A 108 6.70 -12.05 42.65
CA ILE A 108 7.63 -12.53 41.61
C ILE A 108 8.93 -11.71 41.60
N LEU A 109 8.86 -10.41 41.83
CA LEU A 109 9.98 -9.45 41.70
C LEU A 109 10.75 -9.22 43.02
N ASN A 110 10.86 -10.25 43.87
CA ASN A 110 11.45 -10.20 45.21
C ASN A 110 12.71 -9.31 45.34
#